data_AF-A0A9E3B0T9-F1
#
_entry.id   AF-A0A9E3B0T9-F1
#
_cell.length_a   1.000
_cell.length_b   1.000
_cell.length_c   1.000
_cell.angle_alpha   90.00
_cell.angle_beta   90.00
_cell.angle_gamma   90.00
#
_symmetry.space_group_name_H-M   'P 1'
#
loop_
_entity.id
_entity.type
_entity.pdbx_description
1 polymer ?
#
loop_
_entity_poly.entity_id
_entity_poly.type
_entity_poly.pdbx_seq_one_letter_code
_entity_poly.pdbx_strand_id
1 'polypeptide(L)' 'QIKTDREAAGTTIYVMLQVISSMRLLFCPYLPFSSQKLHEYLGFEGDVSKEFWSPETVPAGITLPQPAPLFPKLEEHVMV' A
#
# COMPACT_ATOMS: atom_id res chain seq x y z
N GLN A 1 20.38 4.77 -4.17
CA GLN A 1 20.04 6.20 -4.12
C GLN A 1 20.12 6.78 -2.71
N ILE A 2 19.62 6.13 -1.64
CA ILE A 2 19.65 6.71 -0.28
C ILE A 2 21.04 7.07 0.28
N LYS A 3 22.10 6.39 -0.18
CA LYS A 3 23.51 6.66 0.19
C LYS A 3 24.20 7.71 -0.70
N THR A 4 23.53 8.17 -1.76
CA THR A 4 24.09 9.03 -2.81
C THR A 4 23.36 10.35 -2.89
N ASP A 5 22.02 10.32 -2.84
CA ASP A 5 21.14 11.48 -2.86
C ASP A 5 19.87 11.16 -2.07
N ARG A 6 19.70 11.86 -0.95
CA ARG A 6 18.60 11.64 -0.01
C ARG A 6 17.30 12.29 -0.49
N GLU A 7 17.37 13.41 -1.22
CA GLU A 7 16.18 14.06 -1.77
C GLU A 7 15.58 13.23 -2.90
N ALA A 8 16.41 12.78 -3.85
CA ALA A 8 15.94 11.94 -4.95
C ALA A 8 15.31 10.63 -4.45
N ALA A 9 15.86 10.05 -3.37
CA ALA A 9 15.27 8.90 -2.69
C ALA A 9 13.92 9.23 -2.05
N GLY A 10 13.78 10.40 -1.42
CA GLY A 10 12.53 10.89 -0.86
C GLY A 10 11.44 11.05 -1.91
N THR A 11 11.75 11.68 -3.05
CA THR A 11 10.81 11.81 -4.18
C THR A 11 10.37 10.45 -4.71
N THR A 12 11.31 9.52 -4.86
CA THR A 12 11.00 8.16 -5.35
C THR A 12 10.04 7.44 -4.40
N ILE A 13 10.32 7.48 -3.09
CA ILE A 13 9.45 6.85 -2.09
C ILE A 13 8.06 7.51 -2.08
N TYR A 14 8.01 8.84 -2.15
CA TYR A 14 6.75 9.58 -2.20
C TYR A 14 5.89 9.19 -3.41
N VAL A 15 6.48 9.14 -4.60
CA VAL A 15 5.79 8.74 -5.82
C VAL A 15 5.33 7.29 -5.73
N MET A 16 6.16 6.38 -5.20
CA MET A 16 5.79 4.98 -5.00
C MET A 16 4.60 4.84 -4.04
N LEU A 17 4.58 5.58 -2.93
CA LEU A 17 3.44 5.60 -2.01
C LEU A 17 2.16 6.08 -2.70
N GLN A 18 2.26 7.09 -3.57
CA GLN A 18 1.12 7.59 -4.32
C GLN A 18 0.54 6.56 -5.31
N VAL A 19 1.43 5.81 -5.97
CA VAL A 19 1.04 4.71 -6.85
C VAL A 19 0.38 3.58 -6.06
N ILE A 20 0.97 3.20 -4.92
CA ILE A 20 0.43 2.16 -4.03
C ILE A 20 -0.95 2.56 -3.50
N SER A 21 -1.14 3.84 -3.15
CA SER A 21 -2.44 4.39 -2.74
C SER A 21 -3.50 4.19 -3.82
N SER A 22 -3.17 4.50 -5.08
CA SER A 22 -4.10 4.30 -6.19
C SER A 22 -4.39 2.81 -6.45
N MET A 23 -3.35 1.97 -6.31
CA MET A 23 -3.43 0.53 -6.54
C MET A 23 -4.34 -0.18 -5.53
N ARG A 24 -4.42 0.29 -4.27
CA ARG A 24 -5.31 -0.27 -3.25
C ARG A 24 -6.79 -0.24 -3.71
N LEU A 25 -7.20 0.85 -4.36
CA LEU A 25 -8.55 1.07 -4.86
C LEU A 25 -8.82 0.18 -6.07
N LEU A 26 -7.87 0.12 -7.01
CA LEU A 26 -7.97 -0.72 -8.20
C LEU A 26 -8.10 -2.21 -7.87
N PHE A 27 -7.40 -2.68 -6.82
CA PHE A 27 -7.41 -4.08 -6.41
C PHE A 27 -8.57 -4.44 -5.47
N CYS A 28 -9.29 -3.45 -4.91
CA CYS A 28 -10.40 -3.70 -4.01
C CYS A 28 -11.45 -4.70 -4.53
N PRO A 29 -11.92 -4.65 -5.80
CA PRO A 29 -12.93 -5.61 -6.30
C PRO A 29 -12.41 -7.05 -6.42
N TYR A 30 -11.10 -7.27 -6.44
CA TYR A 30 -10.49 -8.60 -6.61
C TYR A 30 -9.84 -9.13 -5.33
N LEU A 31 -9.30 -8.24 -4.49
CA LEU A 31 -8.52 -8.55 -3.30
C LEU A 31 -8.96 -7.68 -2.10
N PRO A 32 -10.25 -7.72 -1.70
CA PRO A 32 -10.81 -6.79 -0.72
C PRO A 32 -10.06 -6.81 0.62
N PHE A 33 -9.66 -7.99 1.10
CA PHE A 33 -8.92 -8.13 2.36
C PHE A 33 -7.50 -7.56 2.30
N SER A 34 -6.83 -7.69 1.15
CA SER A 34 -5.46 -7.18 1.00
C SER A 34 -5.46 -5.68 0.77
N SER A 35 -6.43 -5.18 0.00
CA SER A 35 -6.68 -3.74 -0.18
C SER A 35 -7.00 -3.05 1.14
N GLN A 36 -7.81 -3.67 2.01
CA GLN A 36 -8.12 -3.12 3.34
C GLN A 36 -6.87 -3.04 4.23
N LYS A 37 -6.07 -4.10 4.31
CA LYS A 37 -4.80 -4.06 5.04
C LYS A 37 -3.85 -2.97 4.52
N LEU A 38 -3.77 -2.82 3.20
CA LEU A 38 -2.94 -1.79 2.58
C LEU A 38 -3.46 -0.37 2.89
N HIS A 39 -4.78 -0.20 2.93
CA HIS A 39 -5.43 1.05 3.29
C HIS A 39 -5.06 1.46 4.73
N GLU A 40 -5.15 0.54 5.69
CA GLU A 40 -4.73 0.74 7.08
C GLU A 40 -3.22 1.03 7.20
N TYR A 41 -2.38 0.36 6.39
CA TYR A 41 -0.93 0.60 6.38
C TYR A 41 -0.52 1.97 5.88
N LEU A 42 -1.34 2.57 5.03
CA LEU A 42 -1.11 3.94 4.58
C LEU A 42 -1.69 4.97 5.57
N GLY A 43 -2.25 4.52 6.70
CA GLY A 43 -2.80 5.36 7.75
C GLY A 43 -4.21 5.88 7.47
N PHE A 44 -4.92 5.29 6.51
CA PHE A 44 -6.31 5.63 6.25
C PHE A 44 -7.24 4.84 7.18
N GLU A 45 -8.31 5.49 7.59
CA GLU A 45 -9.33 4.92 8.47
C GLU A 45 -10.61 4.62 7.68
N GLY A 46 -11.30 3.55 8.05
CA GLY A 46 -12.56 3.16 7.43
C GLY A 46 -12.42 1.96 6.50
N ASP A 47 -13.34 1.88 5.54
CA ASP A 47 -13.51 0.73 4.65
C ASP A 47 -13.18 1.14 3.22
N VAL A 48 -12.11 0.55 2.68
CA VAL A 48 -11.62 0.85 1.33
C VAL A 48 -12.67 0.61 0.25
N SER A 49 -13.64 -0.29 0.49
CA SER A 49 -14.71 -0.59 -0.47
C SER A 49 -15.77 0.51 -0.57
N LYS A 50 -15.82 1.40 0.41
CA LYS A 50 -16.74 2.55 0.45
C LYS A 50 -16.11 3.83 -0.08
N GLU A 51 -14.82 3.81 -0.38
CA GLU A 51 -14.12 4.95 -0.95
C GLU A 51 -14.49 5.16 -2.43
N PHE A 52 -14.50 6.43 -2.83
CA PHE A 52 -14.64 6.78 -4.24
C PHE A 52 -13.40 6.37 -5.00
N TRP A 53 -13.57 6.00 -6.27
CA TRP A 53 -12.47 5.74 -7.22
C TRP A 53 -11.77 7.05 -7.64
N SER A 54 -11.25 7.78 -6.67
CA SER A 54 -10.47 8.98 -6.86
C SER A 54 -9.09 8.75 -6.25
N PRO A 55 -8.00 9.06 -6.97
CA PRO A 55 -6.68 9.00 -6.38
C PRO A 55 -6.60 9.97 -5.20
N GLU A 56 -6.41 9.43 -4.00
CA GLU A 56 -6.19 10.20 -2.79
C GLU A 56 -4.69 10.33 -2.52
N THR A 57 -4.25 11.57 -2.27
CA THR A 57 -2.86 11.87 -2.01
C THR A 57 -2.49 11.46 -0.60
N VAL A 58 -1.40 10.68 -0.45
CA VAL A 58 -0.87 10.36 0.87
C VAL A 58 -0.13 11.59 1.40
N PRO A 59 -0.60 12.24 2.49
CA PRO A 59 0.03 13.44 2.99
C PRO A 59 1.46 13.17 3.46
N ALA A 60 2.38 14.06 3.11
CA ALA A 60 3.76 13.95 3.56
C ALA A 60 3.86 14.18 5.08
N GLY A 61 4.76 13.45 5.74
CA GLY A 61 5.00 13.57 7.18
C GLY A 61 4.14 12.65 8.06
N ILE A 62 3.31 11.78 7.48
CA ILE A 62 2.64 10.73 8.25
C ILE A 62 3.65 9.68 8.73
N THR A 63 3.46 9.21 9.95
CA THR A 63 4.19 8.04 10.45
C THR A 63 3.42 6.80 10.01
N LEU A 64 3.98 6.07 9.06
CA LEU A 64 3.39 4.81 8.62
C LEU A 64 3.51 3.77 9.74
N PRO A 65 2.45 2.99 10.02
CA PRO A 65 2.54 1.83 10.91
C PRO A 65 3.55 0.80 10.37
N GLN A 66 4.01 -0.10 11.23
CA GLN A 66 4.91 -1.15 10.78
C GLN A 66 4.24 -2.03 9.71
N PRO A 67 4.86 -2.19 8.52
CA PRO A 67 4.27 -3.01 7.46
C PRO A 67 4.32 -4.48 7.87
N ALA A 68 3.21 -5.19 7.69
CA ALA A 68 3.17 -6.64 7.81
C ALA A 68 2.89 -7.30 6.43
N PRO A 69 3.06 -8.62 6.30
CA PRO A 69 2.86 -9.30 5.03
C PRO A 69 1.40 -9.20 4.55
N LEU A 70 1.20 -8.68 3.33
CA LEU A 70 -0.13 -8.63 2.71
C LEU A 70 -0.59 -10.02 2.25
N PHE A 71 0.34 -10.83 1.73
CA PHE A 71 0.08 -12.18 1.25
C PHE A 71 0.96 -13.17 2.02
N PRO A 72 0.37 -14.25 2.57
CA PRO A 72 1.17 -15.36 3.07
C PRO A 72 1.91 -16.01 1.92
N LYS A 73 3.12 -16.51 2.19
CA LYS A 73 3.83 -17.37 1.23
C LYS A 73 3.01 -18.63 1.02
N LEU A 74 2.72 -18.95 -0.24
CA LEU A 74 2.09 -20.22 -0.59
C LEU A 74 3.14 -21.32 -0.41
N GLU A 75 2.87 -22.26 0.49
CA GLU A 75 3.67 -23.47 0.60
C GLU A 75 3.18 -24.48 -0.45
N GLU A 76 4.10 -25.17 -1.12
CA GLU A 76 3.77 -26.22 -2.08
C GLU A 76 3.17 -27.40 -1.32
N HIS A 77 1.83 -27.51 -1.31
CA HIS A 77 1.20 -28.76 -0.97
C HIS A 77 1.39 -29.72 -2.15
N VAL A 78 2.45 -30.54 -2.07
CA VAL A 78 2.53 -31.76 -2.89
C VAL A 78 1.29 -32.58 -2.54
N MET A 79 0.32 -32.63 -3.46
CA MET A 79 -0.74 -33.62 -3.40
C MET A 79 -0.07 -34.97 -3.64
N VAL A 80 0.10 -35.73 -2.55
CA VAL A 80 0.53 -37.14 -2.59
C VAL A 80 -0.69 -38.03 -2.75
#